data_AF-A0A0F9S0G2-F1
#
_entry.id   AF-A0A0F9S0G2-F1
#
_cell.length_a   1.000
_cell.length_b   1.000
_cell.length_c   1.000
_cell.angle_alpha   90.00
_cell.angle_beta   90.00
_cell.angle_gamma   90.00
#
_symmetry.space_group_name_H-M   'P 1'
#
loop_
_entity.id
_entity.type
_entity.pdbx_description
1 polymer ?
#
loop_
_entity_poly.entity_id
_entity_poly.type
_entity_poly.pdbx_seq_one_letter_code
_entity_poly.pdbx_strand_id
1 'polypeptide(L)'
;MDFRGIIYTPINEQGVVVLFSKIAEDLGFQIESIQQKFPDCAAMRKVSEDKSRRVIIEFEYDSRNFLDHEHSIDQCDIIVCWKHTWFDYPKDKIEIIYLEEIVKELKDMDYETSKSDIIEEEKIPLSKEDIEIRELFNRLNTPQEIISLFYYLEPKVKAINDLIWLNVIKYSITFNSSRKFLHIDPQKSALKIWYYEHGDWPYIKVSSEEDIDKFMIKIKKSYDIRGLTGVEIREIYTEEQHLEGKSDYIQELYQNLKIEILKINSKIEMNPVKTYIGFKLEANLLSFLHIKSSKIWIYLAKLKENFEDPRNILVDVPESYRWGKISRFELENREDIPYATDLIRQSFKNFKKELD
;
A
#
# COMPACT_ATOMS: atom_id res chain seq x y z
N MET A 1 -1.31 17.61 7.67
CA MET A 1 -1.94 17.85 6.35
C MET A 1 -1.36 16.83 5.40
N ASP A 2 -2.00 15.67 5.23
CA ASP A 2 -1.81 14.80 4.05
C ASP A 2 -2.76 15.29 2.95
N PHE A 3 -2.25 15.84 1.85
CA PHE A 3 -3.05 16.49 0.80
C PHE A 3 -2.31 16.50 -0.54
N ARG A 4 -2.86 15.82 -1.55
CA ARG A 4 -2.33 15.78 -2.93
C ARG A 4 -0.81 15.55 -3.02
N GLY A 5 -0.29 14.69 -2.15
CA GLY A 5 1.14 14.32 -2.07
C GLY A 5 2.03 15.24 -1.22
N ILE A 6 1.46 16.17 -0.46
CA ILE A 6 2.15 16.91 0.61
C ILE A 6 1.72 16.34 1.96
N ILE A 7 2.69 15.91 2.78
CA ILE A 7 2.46 15.20 4.06
C ILE A 7 2.40 16.15 5.27
N TYR A 8 3.12 17.27 5.21
CA TYR A 8 3.23 18.25 6.29
C TYR A 8 2.83 19.64 5.79
N THR A 9 2.31 20.47 6.69
CA THR A 9 1.95 21.86 6.36
C THR A 9 3.19 22.64 5.93
N PRO A 10 3.05 23.68 5.10
CA PRO A 10 4.13 24.63 4.86
C PRO A 10 4.71 25.14 6.17
N ILE A 11 6.02 25.33 6.21
CA ILE A 11 6.73 25.93 7.35
C ILE A 11 7.49 27.22 6.95
N ASN A 12 7.43 27.58 5.67
CA ASN A 12 8.05 28.74 5.06
C ASN A 12 7.39 29.04 3.70
N GLU A 13 7.81 30.12 3.03
CA GLU A 13 7.33 30.55 1.71
C GLU A 13 7.50 29.48 0.63
N GLN A 14 8.63 28.77 0.59
CA GLN A 14 8.86 27.72 -0.39
C GLN A 14 7.83 26.58 -0.28
N GLY A 15 7.40 26.25 0.94
CA GLY A 15 6.29 25.34 1.16
C GLY A 15 4.95 25.87 0.61
N VAL A 16 4.72 27.18 0.69
CA VAL A 16 3.53 27.84 0.13
C VAL A 16 3.55 27.79 -1.39
N VAL A 17 4.70 28.06 -2.01
CA VAL A 17 4.90 27.96 -3.47
C VAL A 17 4.56 26.55 -3.97
N VAL A 18 5.11 25.51 -3.32
CA VAL A 18 4.85 24.11 -3.69
C VAL A 18 3.38 23.75 -3.52
N LEU A 19 2.74 24.19 -2.43
CA LEU A 19 1.33 23.94 -2.18
C LEU A 19 0.44 24.65 -3.20
N PHE A 20 0.66 25.94 -3.45
CA PHE A 20 -0.09 26.69 -4.47
C PHE A 20 0.06 26.05 -5.85
N SER A 21 1.27 25.63 -6.22
CA SER A 21 1.52 24.97 -7.51
C SER A 21 0.69 23.68 -7.70
N LYS A 22 0.27 23.03 -6.62
CA LYS A 22 -0.60 21.83 -6.66
C LYS A 22 -2.10 22.12 -6.74
N ILE A 23 -2.53 23.35 -6.42
CA ILE A 23 -3.94 23.75 -6.40
C ILE A 23 -4.26 24.96 -7.26
N ALA A 24 -3.27 25.48 -7.98
CA ALA A 24 -3.43 26.65 -8.84
C ALA A 24 -4.56 26.43 -9.85
N GLU A 25 -4.64 25.26 -10.47
CA GLU A 25 -5.68 24.92 -11.43
C GLU A 25 -7.09 24.88 -10.80
N ASP A 26 -7.25 24.33 -9.59
CA ASP A 26 -8.55 24.32 -8.88
C ASP A 26 -9.02 25.74 -8.57
N LEU A 27 -8.06 26.63 -8.29
CA LEU A 27 -8.30 28.06 -8.07
C LEU A 27 -8.42 28.86 -9.38
N GLY A 28 -8.35 28.20 -10.53
CA GLY A 28 -8.47 28.82 -11.85
C GLY A 28 -7.24 29.60 -12.31
N PHE A 29 -6.07 29.32 -11.74
CA PHE A 29 -4.80 29.92 -12.13
C PHE A 29 -3.99 28.99 -13.05
N GLN A 30 -3.39 29.58 -14.08
CA GLN A 30 -2.36 28.96 -14.90
C GLN A 30 -1.05 29.74 -14.69
N ILE A 31 -0.06 29.10 -14.08
CA ILE A 31 1.21 29.72 -13.73
C ILE A 31 2.05 29.93 -15.01
N GLU A 32 2.50 31.17 -15.26
CA GLU A 32 3.40 31.49 -16.38
C GLU A 32 4.87 31.39 -15.96
N SER A 33 5.20 31.93 -14.79
CA SER A 33 6.58 31.98 -14.29
C SER A 33 6.63 32.15 -12.78
N ILE A 34 7.63 31.53 -12.15
CA ILE A 34 8.00 31.72 -10.75
C ILE A 34 9.46 32.19 -10.71
N GLN A 35 9.76 33.17 -9.87
CA GLN A 35 11.09 33.74 -9.69
C GLN A 35 11.37 34.02 -8.21
N GLN A 36 12.63 34.27 -7.87
CA GLN A 36 13.05 34.59 -6.49
C GLN A 36 12.99 36.09 -6.16
N LYS A 37 12.84 36.94 -7.17
CA LYS A 37 12.84 38.38 -7.00
C LYS A 37 11.39 38.85 -7.00
N PHE A 38 11.04 39.69 -6.03
CA PHE A 38 9.75 40.37 -6.00
C PHE A 38 9.39 41.01 -7.36
N PRO A 39 8.17 40.78 -7.89
CA PRO A 39 7.16 39.84 -7.38
C PRO A 39 7.46 38.39 -7.77
N ASP A 40 7.08 37.43 -6.93
CA ASP A 40 7.47 36.02 -7.07
C ASP A 40 6.85 35.29 -8.26
N CYS A 41 5.63 35.65 -8.67
CA CYS A 41 4.89 34.86 -9.65
C CYS A 41 4.02 35.71 -10.59
N ALA A 42 3.96 35.27 -11.84
CA ALA A 42 2.99 35.75 -12.81
C ALA A 42 2.11 34.58 -13.26
N ALA A 43 0.79 34.80 -13.27
CA ALA A 43 -0.19 33.78 -13.64
C ALA A 43 -1.37 34.37 -14.41
N MET A 44 -2.05 33.52 -15.18
CA MET A 44 -3.35 33.82 -15.78
C MET A 44 -4.45 33.27 -14.89
N ARG A 45 -5.32 34.13 -14.35
CA ARG A 45 -6.49 33.73 -13.56
C ARG A 45 -7.75 33.77 -14.41
N LYS A 46 -8.51 32.69 -14.42
CA LYS A 46 -9.82 32.58 -15.07
C LYS A 46 -10.83 33.47 -14.36
N VAL A 47 -11.48 34.35 -15.10
CA VAL A 47 -12.55 35.27 -14.63
C VAL A 47 -13.93 34.78 -15.11
N SER A 48 -13.98 34.14 -16.27
CA SER A 48 -15.16 33.44 -16.82
C SER A 48 -14.70 32.30 -17.74
N GLU A 49 -15.62 31.49 -18.28
CA GLU A 49 -15.28 30.36 -19.17
C GLU A 49 -14.29 30.74 -20.29
N ASP A 50 -14.51 31.90 -20.93
CA ASP A 50 -13.68 32.36 -22.06
C ASP A 50 -12.75 33.54 -21.73
N LYS A 51 -12.62 33.96 -20.47
CA LYS A 51 -11.81 35.13 -20.12
C LYS A 51 -10.87 34.84 -18.97
N SER A 52 -9.60 35.16 -19.20
CA SER A 52 -8.56 35.14 -18.18
C SER A 52 -7.89 36.50 -18.08
N ARG A 53 -7.49 36.88 -16.87
CA ARG A 53 -6.73 38.09 -16.58
C ARG A 53 -5.34 37.69 -16.08
N ARG A 54 -4.31 38.38 -16.55
CA ARG A 54 -2.96 38.26 -16.00
C ARG A 54 -2.91 38.92 -14.63
N VAL A 55 -2.34 38.23 -13.65
CA VAL A 55 -2.20 38.69 -12.26
C VAL A 55 -0.78 38.42 -11.77
N ILE A 56 -0.32 39.31 -10.90
CA ILE A 56 0.97 39.22 -10.22
C ILE A 56 0.75 38.78 -8.79
N ILE A 57 1.48 37.75 -8.37
CA ILE A 57 1.32 37.07 -7.10
C ILE A 57 2.62 37.17 -6.31
N GLU A 58 2.48 37.50 -5.02
CA GLU A 58 3.55 37.35 -4.03
C GLU A 58 3.26 36.19 -3.09
N PHE A 59 4.26 35.33 -2.82
CA PHE A 59 4.10 34.23 -1.89
C PHE A 59 4.64 34.59 -0.52
N GLU A 60 3.84 34.34 0.51
CA GLU A 60 4.24 34.62 1.89
C GLU A 60 3.90 33.47 2.81
N TYR A 61 4.69 33.22 3.85
CA TYR A 61 4.26 32.24 4.86
C TYR A 61 3.05 32.77 5.66
N ASP A 62 3.12 34.03 6.07
CA ASP A 62 2.04 34.77 6.71
C ASP A 62 1.76 36.04 5.91
N SER A 63 0.50 36.36 5.64
CA SER A 63 0.14 37.61 4.94
C SER A 63 0.80 38.89 5.50
N ARG A 64 1.14 38.92 6.80
CA ARG A 64 1.81 40.07 7.43
C ARG A 64 3.27 40.22 7.00
N ASN A 65 3.94 39.13 6.62
CA ASN A 65 5.32 39.16 6.14
C ASN A 65 5.48 40.07 4.92
N PHE A 66 4.45 40.23 4.09
CA PHE A 66 4.44 41.18 2.98
C PHE A 66 4.79 42.63 3.42
N LEU A 67 4.32 43.03 4.60
CA LEU A 67 4.67 44.32 5.21
C LEU A 67 6.09 44.32 5.77
N ASP A 68 6.47 43.23 6.43
CA ASP A 68 7.80 43.07 7.05
C ASP A 68 8.92 43.05 5.98
N HIS A 69 8.60 42.61 4.76
CA HIS A 69 9.46 42.62 3.58
C HIS A 69 9.41 43.93 2.77
N GLU A 70 8.62 44.92 3.22
CA GLU A 70 8.45 46.23 2.58
C GLU A 70 8.00 46.16 1.10
N HIS A 71 7.19 45.16 0.75
CA HIS A 71 6.68 44.99 -0.61
C HIS A 71 5.64 46.04 -0.99
N SER A 72 5.65 46.46 -2.26
CA SER A 72 4.74 47.49 -2.77
C SER A 72 3.41 46.86 -3.20
N ILE A 73 2.32 47.32 -2.60
CA ILE A 73 0.94 46.95 -2.97
C ILE A 73 0.64 47.29 -4.43
N ASP A 74 1.24 48.34 -4.99
CA ASP A 74 0.97 48.77 -6.37
C ASP A 74 1.61 47.85 -7.43
N GLN A 75 2.48 46.92 -7.01
CA GLN A 75 3.21 46.00 -7.90
C GLN A 75 2.75 44.55 -7.78
N CYS A 76 1.73 44.28 -6.96
CA CYS A 76 1.24 42.94 -6.67
C CYS A 76 -0.29 42.95 -6.63
N ASP A 77 -0.94 42.05 -7.38
CA ASP A 77 -2.40 41.95 -7.38
C ASP A 77 -2.90 41.07 -6.21
N ILE A 78 -2.13 40.04 -5.84
CA ILE A 78 -2.57 38.97 -4.93
C ILE A 78 -1.42 38.52 -4.03
N ILE A 79 -1.68 38.43 -2.72
CA ILE A 79 -0.83 37.70 -1.78
C ILE A 79 -1.37 36.29 -1.63
N VAL A 80 -0.55 35.28 -1.93
CA VAL A 80 -0.86 33.89 -1.61
C VAL A 80 -0.06 33.50 -0.37
N CYS A 81 -0.73 33.14 0.71
CA CYS A 81 -0.06 32.78 1.96
C CYS A 81 -0.57 31.49 2.60
N TRP A 82 0.18 30.90 3.53
CA TRP A 82 -0.36 29.78 4.33
C TRP A 82 -1.43 30.29 5.30
N LYS A 83 -1.08 31.29 6.12
CA LYS A 83 -1.95 31.87 7.15
C LYS A 83 -2.19 33.37 6.96
N HIS A 84 -3.40 33.81 7.30
CA HIS A 84 -3.79 35.22 7.20
C HIS A 84 -3.85 35.88 8.59
N THR A 85 -2.94 36.83 8.85
CA THR A 85 -2.91 37.63 10.09
C THR A 85 -2.92 39.14 9.86
N TRP A 86 -2.88 39.61 8.61
CA TRP A 86 -2.99 41.03 8.27
C TRP A 86 -4.45 41.44 8.04
N PHE A 87 -5.23 41.56 9.11
CA PHE A 87 -6.70 41.70 9.01
C PHE A 87 -7.20 43.08 8.52
N ASP A 88 -6.37 44.12 8.60
CA ASP A 88 -6.67 45.52 8.24
C ASP A 88 -6.09 45.94 6.87
N TYR A 89 -5.82 44.96 6.00
CA TYR A 89 -5.31 45.21 4.64
C TYR A 89 -6.28 45.98 3.73
N PRO A 90 -5.78 46.75 2.74
CA PRO A 90 -6.60 47.49 1.81
C PRO A 90 -7.23 46.56 0.76
N LYS A 91 -8.41 46.03 1.09
CA LYS A 91 -9.19 45.06 0.28
C LYS A 91 -9.55 45.57 -1.12
N ASP A 92 -9.58 46.88 -1.31
CA ASP A 92 -9.82 47.53 -2.60
C ASP A 92 -8.60 47.52 -3.53
N LYS A 93 -7.41 47.21 -2.99
CA LYS A 93 -6.13 47.26 -3.72
C LYS A 93 -5.48 45.89 -3.92
N ILE A 94 -5.59 45.00 -2.94
CA ILE A 94 -4.89 43.71 -2.97
C ILE A 94 -5.81 42.60 -2.47
N GLU A 95 -5.73 41.45 -3.11
CA GLU A 95 -6.42 40.23 -2.67
C GLU A 95 -5.49 39.37 -1.82
N ILE A 96 -6.04 38.67 -0.83
CA ILE A 96 -5.29 37.69 -0.03
C ILE A 96 -5.97 36.33 -0.17
N ILE A 97 -5.20 35.36 -0.65
CA ILE A 97 -5.58 33.95 -0.78
C ILE A 97 -4.77 33.18 0.26
N TYR A 98 -5.43 32.66 1.29
CA TYR A 98 -4.77 31.91 2.36
C TYR A 98 -5.10 30.42 2.26
N LEU A 99 -4.05 29.64 2.01
CA LEU A 99 -4.15 28.25 1.60
C LEU A 99 -4.62 27.34 2.74
N GLU A 100 -4.49 27.73 4.00
CA GLU A 100 -4.94 26.91 5.12
C GLU A 100 -6.44 26.56 5.06
N GLU A 101 -7.31 27.52 4.76
CA GLU A 101 -8.75 27.26 4.64
C GLU A 101 -9.11 26.63 3.30
N ILE A 102 -8.49 27.10 2.21
CA ILE A 102 -8.70 26.53 0.87
C ILE A 102 -8.37 25.04 0.84
N VAL A 103 -7.28 24.63 1.50
CA VAL A 103 -6.94 23.20 1.60
C VAL A 103 -7.97 22.43 2.40
N LYS A 104 -8.59 23.01 3.43
CA LYS A 104 -9.69 22.34 4.16
C LYS A 104 -10.90 22.17 3.24
N GLU A 105 -11.29 23.22 2.52
CA GLU A 105 -12.41 23.18 1.57
C GLU A 105 -12.17 22.19 0.43
N LEU A 106 -10.98 22.20 -0.18
CA LEU A 106 -10.59 21.25 -1.22
C LEU A 106 -10.50 19.82 -0.70
N LYS A 107 -10.10 19.60 0.56
CA LYS A 107 -10.15 18.27 1.18
C LYS A 107 -11.56 17.78 1.38
N ASP A 108 -12.45 18.64 1.83
CA ASP A 108 -13.85 18.28 2.04
C ASP A 108 -14.54 18.00 0.69
N MET A 109 -14.20 18.76 -0.36
CA MET A 109 -14.62 18.51 -1.74
C MET A 109 -14.03 17.23 -2.31
N ASP A 110 -12.72 16.99 -2.17
CA ASP A 110 -12.05 15.75 -2.57
C ASP A 110 -12.67 14.55 -1.81
N TYR A 111 -13.07 14.73 -0.55
CA TYR A 111 -13.75 13.71 0.26
C TYR A 111 -15.19 13.43 -0.23
N GLU A 112 -16.01 14.45 -0.47
CA GLU A 112 -17.37 14.25 -0.99
C GLU A 112 -17.36 13.75 -2.45
N THR A 113 -16.39 14.18 -3.26
CA THR A 113 -16.14 13.65 -4.62
C THR A 113 -15.70 12.19 -4.54
N SER A 114 -14.79 11.83 -3.63
CA SER A 114 -14.43 10.43 -3.37
C SER A 114 -15.61 9.59 -2.87
N LYS A 115 -16.65 10.20 -2.30
CA LYS A 115 -17.87 9.53 -1.82
C LYS A 115 -18.90 9.34 -2.93
N SER A 116 -18.98 10.27 -3.89
CA SER A 116 -19.78 10.11 -5.12
C SER A 116 -19.11 9.16 -6.12
N ASP A 117 -17.79 9.19 -6.22
CA ASP A 117 -16.98 8.38 -7.14
C ASP A 117 -16.76 6.94 -6.63
N ILE A 118 -17.16 6.64 -5.38
CA ILE A 118 -17.35 5.24 -4.93
C ILE A 118 -18.45 4.53 -5.75
N ILE A 119 -19.27 5.24 -6.52
CA ILE A 119 -20.32 4.64 -7.36
C ILE A 119 -19.78 4.16 -8.73
N GLU A 120 -18.71 4.72 -9.30
CA GLU A 120 -18.13 4.24 -10.58
C GLU A 120 -16.58 4.41 -10.60
N GLU A 121 -15.85 3.29 -10.79
CA GLU A 121 -14.42 3.01 -10.52
C GLU A 121 -13.36 3.97 -11.13
N GLU A 122 -12.20 4.23 -10.48
CA GLU A 122 -10.97 3.40 -10.55
C GLU A 122 -10.16 3.39 -9.23
N LYS A 123 -10.01 2.20 -8.63
CA LYS A 123 -9.30 1.93 -7.36
C LYS A 123 -7.86 1.48 -7.60
N ILE A 124 -6.91 2.07 -6.89
CA ILE A 124 -5.69 1.33 -6.51
C ILE A 124 -6.17 0.08 -5.75
N PRO A 125 -5.78 -1.14 -6.15
CA PRO A 125 -6.26 -2.34 -5.49
C PRO A 125 -5.87 -2.28 -4.01
N LEU A 126 -6.88 -2.24 -3.13
CA LEU A 126 -6.67 -2.49 -1.71
C LEU A 126 -5.87 -3.78 -1.58
N SER A 127 -4.84 -3.78 -0.73
CA SER A 127 -4.10 -5.00 -0.48
C SER A 127 -5.07 -6.07 0.02
N LYS A 128 -4.80 -7.34 -0.27
CA LYS A 128 -5.62 -8.46 0.24
C LYS A 128 -5.83 -8.35 1.76
N GLU A 129 -4.80 -7.92 2.47
CA GLU A 129 -4.81 -7.65 3.91
C GLU A 129 -5.83 -6.57 4.29
N ASP A 130 -5.83 -5.43 3.60
CA ASP A 130 -6.78 -4.34 3.84
C ASP A 130 -8.23 -4.75 3.56
N ILE A 131 -8.45 -5.56 2.52
CA ILE A 131 -9.77 -6.11 2.18
C ILE A 131 -10.26 -6.98 3.34
N GLU A 132 -9.43 -7.91 3.81
CA GLU A 132 -9.78 -8.82 4.90
C GLU A 132 -10.06 -8.06 6.22
N ILE A 133 -9.25 -7.05 6.56
CA ILE A 133 -9.45 -6.21 7.75
C ILE A 133 -10.79 -5.46 7.66
N ARG A 134 -11.10 -4.87 6.50
CA ARG A 134 -12.38 -4.18 6.27
C ARG A 134 -13.56 -5.13 6.37
N GLU A 135 -13.49 -6.31 5.76
CA GLU A 135 -14.52 -7.34 5.87
C GLU A 135 -14.75 -7.76 7.32
N LEU A 136 -13.68 -7.90 8.11
CA LEU A 136 -13.80 -8.20 9.54
C LEU A 136 -14.55 -7.08 10.28
N PHE A 137 -14.14 -5.82 10.14
CA PHE A 137 -14.78 -4.72 10.85
C PHE A 137 -16.24 -4.52 10.44
N ASN A 138 -16.56 -4.68 9.16
CA ASN A 138 -17.92 -4.67 8.66
C ASN A 138 -18.75 -5.81 9.27
N ARG A 139 -18.21 -7.02 9.28
CA ARG A 139 -18.87 -8.20 9.87
C ARG A 139 -19.13 -8.04 11.36
N LEU A 140 -18.23 -7.41 12.09
CA LEU A 140 -18.37 -7.14 13.52
C LEU A 140 -19.21 -5.89 13.83
N ASN A 141 -19.55 -5.11 12.80
CA ASN A 141 -20.15 -3.79 12.92
C ASN A 141 -19.36 -2.90 13.90
N THR A 142 -18.03 -2.88 13.72
CA THR A 142 -17.10 -2.22 14.64
C THR A 142 -17.22 -0.69 14.51
N PRO A 143 -17.36 0.06 15.62
CA PRO A 143 -17.45 1.52 15.57
C PRO A 143 -16.19 2.18 15.02
N GLN A 144 -16.35 3.33 14.37
CA GLN A 144 -15.26 4.03 13.68
C GLN A 144 -14.12 4.39 14.63
N GLU A 145 -14.41 4.73 15.88
CA GLU A 145 -13.43 5.05 16.91
C GLU A 145 -12.53 3.83 17.21
N ILE A 146 -13.10 2.63 17.21
CA ILE A 146 -12.37 1.38 17.45
C ILE A 146 -11.55 0.99 16.22
N ILE A 147 -12.06 1.26 15.02
CA ILE A 147 -11.31 1.09 13.77
C ILE A 147 -10.09 2.02 13.76
N SER A 148 -10.27 3.31 14.11
CA SER A 148 -9.17 4.27 14.23
C SER A 148 -8.13 3.85 15.26
N LEU A 149 -8.55 3.34 16.42
CA LEU A 149 -7.63 2.79 17.43
C LEU A 149 -6.81 1.61 16.90
N PHE A 150 -7.41 0.74 16.07
CA PHE A 150 -6.68 -0.36 15.45
C PHE A 150 -5.60 0.16 14.51
N TYR A 151 -5.94 1.11 13.62
CA TYR A 151 -4.97 1.71 12.70
C TYR A 151 -3.92 2.58 13.41
N TYR A 152 -4.18 3.05 14.64
CA TYR A 152 -3.15 3.69 15.47
C TYR A 152 -2.17 2.67 16.08
N LEU A 153 -2.65 1.48 16.44
CA LEU A 153 -1.88 0.41 17.08
C LEU A 153 -1.06 -0.42 16.08
N GLU A 154 -1.68 -0.86 14.99
CA GLU A 154 -1.13 -1.77 13.98
C GLU A 154 0.28 -1.38 13.48
N PRO A 155 0.55 -0.13 13.06
CA PRO A 155 1.88 0.24 12.60
C PRO A 155 2.91 0.24 13.74
N LYS A 156 2.49 0.54 14.98
CA LYS A 156 3.37 0.51 16.15
C LYS A 156 3.77 -0.92 16.52
N VAL A 157 2.87 -1.89 16.34
CA VAL A 157 3.15 -3.32 16.54
C VAL A 157 4.09 -3.83 15.44
N LYS A 158 3.83 -3.50 14.17
CA LYS A 158 4.73 -3.85 13.06
C LYS A 158 6.12 -3.24 13.22
N ALA A 159 6.22 -2.01 13.72
CA ALA A 159 7.50 -1.35 13.99
C ALA A 159 8.33 -1.96 15.15
N ILE A 160 7.81 -2.95 15.89
CA ILE A 160 8.62 -3.69 16.87
C ILE A 160 9.70 -4.52 16.15
N ASN A 161 9.37 -5.09 14.99
CA ASN A 161 10.26 -5.90 14.17
C ASN A 161 9.66 -6.05 12.76
N ASP A 162 10.47 -5.81 11.73
CA ASP A 162 10.02 -5.82 10.33
C ASP A 162 9.49 -7.19 9.84
N LEU A 163 9.75 -8.27 10.60
CA LEU A 163 9.23 -9.61 10.34
C LEU A 163 7.85 -9.86 10.97
N ILE A 164 7.19 -8.84 11.52
CA ILE A 164 5.85 -8.98 12.08
C ILE A 164 4.83 -8.82 10.95
N TRP A 165 3.99 -9.84 10.77
CA TRP A 165 2.84 -9.80 9.87
C TRP A 165 1.55 -10.08 10.65
N LEU A 166 0.42 -9.70 10.06
CA LEU A 166 -0.89 -10.02 10.63
C LEU A 166 -1.62 -11.09 9.81
N ASN A 167 -2.55 -11.77 10.46
CA ASN A 167 -3.57 -12.59 9.80
C ASN A 167 -4.94 -12.20 10.34
N VAL A 168 -5.89 -12.00 9.44
CA VAL A 168 -7.29 -11.77 9.78
C VAL A 168 -8.00 -13.12 9.91
N ILE A 169 -8.71 -13.32 11.01
CA ILE A 169 -9.55 -14.50 11.22
C ILE A 169 -11.00 -14.07 11.48
N LYS A 170 -11.92 -15.04 11.60
CA LYS A 170 -13.37 -14.79 11.61
C LYS A 170 -13.84 -13.70 12.59
N TYR A 171 -13.18 -13.53 13.74
CA TYR A 171 -13.60 -12.58 14.77
C TYR A 171 -12.49 -11.68 15.31
N SER A 172 -11.28 -11.75 14.73
CA SER A 172 -10.11 -11.12 15.33
C SER A 172 -8.93 -11.03 14.38
N ILE A 173 -7.91 -10.29 14.80
CA ILE A 173 -6.67 -10.05 14.06
C ILE A 173 -5.51 -10.60 14.89
N THR A 174 -4.66 -11.43 14.29
CA THR A 174 -3.47 -11.98 14.96
C THR A 174 -2.21 -11.35 14.42
N PHE A 175 -1.28 -10.98 15.29
CA PHE A 175 0.08 -10.60 14.91
C PHE A 175 1.02 -11.77 15.19
N ASN A 176 1.85 -12.04 14.20
CA ASN A 176 2.76 -13.15 14.14
C ASN A 176 4.15 -12.63 13.77
N SER A 177 5.17 -13.15 14.43
CA SER A 177 6.51 -13.24 13.85
C SER A 177 6.73 -14.73 13.56
N SER A 178 7.71 -15.41 14.17
CA SER A 178 7.83 -16.88 14.05
C SER A 178 6.66 -17.67 14.66
N ARG A 179 5.92 -17.05 15.59
CA ARG A 179 4.70 -17.58 16.22
C ARG A 179 3.74 -16.44 16.53
N LYS A 180 2.47 -16.80 16.75
CA LYS A 180 1.46 -15.88 17.27
C LYS A 180 1.92 -15.33 18.62
N PHE A 181 1.97 -14.01 18.77
CA PHE A 181 2.34 -13.36 20.03
C PHE A 181 1.34 -12.30 20.48
N LEU A 182 0.45 -11.85 19.60
CA LEU A 182 -0.58 -10.87 19.92
C LEU A 182 -1.85 -11.16 19.11
N HIS A 183 -3.01 -10.95 19.73
CA HIS A 183 -4.33 -11.21 19.17
C HIS A 183 -5.30 -10.12 19.60
N ILE A 184 -6.02 -9.55 18.64
CA ILE A 184 -6.91 -8.41 18.85
C ILE A 184 -8.33 -8.85 18.55
N ASP A 185 -9.19 -8.78 19.55
CA ASP A 185 -10.65 -8.92 19.43
C ASP A 185 -11.28 -7.52 19.41
N PRO A 186 -11.73 -7.01 18.26
CA PRO A 186 -12.44 -5.73 18.21
C PRO A 186 -13.79 -5.84 18.92
N GLN A 187 -14.03 -4.98 19.92
CA GLN A 187 -15.31 -4.89 20.63
C GLN A 187 -16.00 -3.55 20.32
N LYS A 188 -17.23 -3.37 20.81
CA LYS A 188 -17.99 -2.13 20.58
C LYS A 188 -17.37 -0.90 21.26
N SER A 189 -16.62 -1.07 22.34
CA SER A 189 -16.10 0.07 23.14
C SER A 189 -14.60 0.02 23.40
N ALA A 190 -13.89 -1.02 22.92
CA ALA A 190 -12.46 -1.19 23.11
C ALA A 190 -11.90 -2.23 22.13
N LEU A 191 -10.59 -2.21 21.92
CA LEU A 191 -9.87 -3.36 21.42
C LEU A 191 -9.47 -4.24 22.61
N LYS A 192 -9.91 -5.50 22.64
CA LYS A 192 -9.43 -6.47 23.61
C LYS A 192 -8.21 -7.17 23.03
N ILE A 193 -7.04 -6.89 23.60
CA ILE A 193 -5.75 -7.37 23.11
C ILE A 193 -5.24 -8.45 24.03
N TRP A 194 -5.19 -9.68 23.55
CA TRP A 194 -4.46 -10.77 24.16
C TRP A 194 -3.02 -10.74 23.69
N TYR A 195 -2.08 -10.92 24.61
CA TYR A 195 -0.67 -10.94 24.27
C TYR A 195 0.03 -12.03 25.06
N TYR A 196 1.06 -12.60 24.44
CA TYR A 196 1.86 -13.63 25.08
C TYR A 196 2.74 -12.97 26.15
N GLU A 197 2.71 -13.46 27.39
CA GLU A 197 3.53 -13.00 28.54
C GLU A 197 3.90 -14.20 29.43
N HIS A 198 5.20 -14.44 29.65
CA HIS A 198 5.76 -15.56 30.43
C HIS A 198 5.07 -16.95 30.32
N GLY A 199 4.69 -17.37 29.11
CA GLY A 199 4.05 -18.68 28.89
C GLY A 199 2.53 -18.65 28.94
N ASP A 200 1.96 -17.50 29.29
CA ASP A 200 0.53 -17.25 29.41
C ASP A 200 0.06 -16.25 28.34
N TRP A 201 -1.26 -16.09 28.24
CA TRP A 201 -1.97 -15.17 27.38
C TRP A 201 -2.90 -14.27 28.21
N PRO A 202 -2.36 -13.29 28.96
CA PRO A 202 -3.19 -12.24 29.53
C PRO A 202 -3.84 -11.38 28.44
N TYR A 203 -4.87 -10.62 28.81
CA TYR A 203 -5.46 -9.60 27.95
C TYR A 203 -5.53 -8.23 28.62
N ILE A 204 -5.56 -7.20 27.78
CA ILE A 204 -5.88 -5.82 28.14
C ILE A 204 -7.04 -5.33 27.26
N LYS A 205 -7.80 -4.35 27.75
CA LYS A 205 -8.73 -3.58 26.92
C LYS A 205 -8.15 -2.19 26.72
N VAL A 206 -8.04 -1.75 25.48
CA VAL A 206 -7.60 -0.39 25.15
C VAL A 206 -8.75 0.35 24.48
N SER A 207 -9.02 1.56 24.96
CA SER A 207 -10.11 2.41 24.48
C SER A 207 -9.63 3.81 24.10
N SER A 208 -8.32 4.06 24.19
CA SER A 208 -7.67 5.32 23.86
C SER A 208 -6.27 5.09 23.30
N GLU A 209 -5.71 6.09 22.62
CA GLU A 209 -4.32 6.07 22.16
C GLU A 209 -3.32 6.01 23.33
N GLU A 210 -3.64 6.64 24.46
CA GLU A 210 -2.81 6.59 25.68
C GLU A 210 -2.70 5.17 26.24
N ASP A 211 -3.80 4.39 26.23
CA ASP A 211 -3.79 2.98 26.63
C ASP A 211 -2.90 2.15 25.70
N ILE A 212 -2.94 2.45 24.40
CA ILE A 212 -2.08 1.81 23.39
C ILE A 212 -0.62 2.13 23.67
N ASP A 213 -0.27 3.39 23.89
CA ASP A 213 1.13 3.78 24.10
C ASP A 213 1.72 3.15 25.37
N LYS A 214 0.93 3.07 26.46
CA LYS A 214 1.31 2.32 27.68
C LYS A 214 1.51 0.83 27.39
N PHE A 215 0.58 0.22 26.64
CA PHE A 215 0.67 -1.17 26.23
C PHE A 215 1.93 -1.43 25.37
N MET A 216 2.27 -0.53 24.45
CA MET A 216 3.44 -0.65 23.58
C MET A 216 4.75 -0.65 24.35
N ILE A 217 4.87 0.13 25.43
CA ILE A 217 6.05 0.09 26.32
C ILE A 217 6.17 -1.29 26.98
N LYS A 218 5.05 -1.86 27.44
CA LYS A 218 5.02 -3.17 28.09
C LYS A 218 5.40 -4.30 27.12
N ILE A 219 4.78 -4.34 25.94
CA ILE A 219 4.95 -5.44 24.99
C ILE A 219 6.37 -5.46 24.40
N LYS A 220 7.00 -4.29 24.15
CA LYS A 220 8.39 -4.21 23.68
C LYS A 220 9.36 -4.88 24.66
N LYS A 221 9.21 -4.62 25.96
CA LYS A 221 10.01 -5.29 27.00
C LYS A 221 9.76 -6.80 27.05
N SER A 222 8.51 -7.23 26.94
CA SER A 222 8.14 -8.66 26.96
C SER A 222 8.64 -9.42 25.72
N TYR A 223 8.69 -8.76 24.57
CA TYR A 223 9.23 -9.29 23.31
C TYR A 223 10.75 -9.51 23.41
N ASP A 224 11.47 -8.54 23.96
CA ASP A 224 12.93 -8.55 24.14
C ASP A 224 13.39 -9.63 25.15
N ILE A 225 12.69 -9.76 26.28
CA ILE A 225 13.00 -10.73 27.35
C ILE A 225 12.87 -12.20 26.92
N ARG A 226 12.07 -12.52 25.88
CA ARG A 226 11.88 -13.90 25.41
C ARG A 226 12.81 -14.36 24.31
N GLY A 227 13.76 -13.53 23.86
CA GLY A 227 14.57 -13.89 22.70
C GLY A 227 13.71 -14.25 21.49
N LEU A 228 12.63 -13.50 21.23
CA LEU A 228 11.89 -13.57 19.95
C LEU A 228 12.73 -13.03 18.78
N THR A 229 13.94 -12.55 19.06
CA THR A 229 15.06 -12.35 18.13
C THR A 229 15.84 -13.64 17.81
N GLY A 230 15.55 -14.77 18.47
CA GLY A 230 16.37 -15.99 18.45
C GLY A 230 15.64 -17.32 18.24
N VAL A 231 14.45 -17.32 17.64
CA VAL A 231 13.77 -18.55 17.17
C VAL A 231 13.56 -18.41 15.67
N GLU A 232 14.25 -19.26 14.90
CA GLU A 232 14.36 -19.28 13.42
C GLU A 232 13.39 -18.32 12.72
N ILE A 233 13.97 -17.22 12.23
CA ILE A 233 13.38 -16.36 11.21
C ILE A 233 12.77 -17.31 10.17
N ARG A 234 11.44 -17.27 9.96
CA ARG A 234 10.88 -17.70 8.69
C ARG A 234 11.53 -16.75 7.69
N GLU A 235 12.65 -17.17 7.11
CA GLU A 235 13.35 -16.41 6.08
C GLU A 235 12.28 -15.95 5.09
N ILE A 236 12.07 -14.65 4.99
CA ILE A 236 11.17 -14.10 3.98
C ILE A 236 11.92 -14.31 2.68
N TYR A 237 11.48 -15.31 1.95
CA TYR A 237 12.08 -15.63 0.67
C TYR A 237 11.52 -14.67 -0.36
N THR A 238 12.42 -14.06 -1.13
CA THR A 238 12.02 -13.13 -2.19
C THR A 238 12.27 -13.75 -3.56
N GLU A 239 11.62 -13.21 -4.57
CA GLU A 239 11.85 -13.61 -5.96
C GLU A 239 13.31 -13.36 -6.36
N GLU A 240 13.87 -12.24 -5.95
CA GLU A 240 15.24 -11.81 -6.24
C GLU A 240 16.26 -12.83 -5.73
N GLN A 241 16.03 -13.42 -4.55
CA GLN A 241 16.90 -14.46 -4.00
C GLN A 241 16.93 -15.74 -4.86
N HIS A 242 15.82 -16.10 -5.52
CA HIS A 242 15.79 -17.25 -6.43
C HIS A 242 16.49 -16.95 -7.77
N LEU A 243 16.62 -15.67 -8.11
CA LEU A 243 17.26 -15.18 -9.34
C LEU A 243 18.74 -14.82 -9.14
N GLU A 244 19.20 -14.69 -7.90
CA GLU A 244 20.59 -14.40 -7.60
C GLU A 244 21.54 -15.45 -8.21
N GLY A 245 22.57 -14.97 -8.90
CA GLY A 245 23.55 -15.81 -9.58
C GLY A 245 23.04 -16.56 -10.82
N LYS A 246 21.80 -16.33 -11.27
CA LYS A 246 21.29 -16.85 -12.55
C LYS A 246 21.73 -15.94 -13.70
N SER A 247 21.94 -16.52 -14.88
CA SER A 247 22.24 -15.74 -16.08
C SER A 247 21.05 -14.85 -16.49
N ASP A 248 21.33 -13.74 -17.16
CA ASP A 248 20.33 -12.82 -17.69
C ASP A 248 19.25 -13.56 -18.50
N TYR A 249 19.68 -14.55 -19.29
CA TYR A 249 18.76 -15.40 -20.05
C TYR A 249 17.75 -16.15 -19.18
N ILE A 250 18.19 -16.77 -18.08
CA ILE A 250 17.31 -17.51 -17.16
C ILE A 250 16.41 -16.57 -16.38
N GLN A 251 16.92 -15.41 -15.97
CA GLN A 251 16.11 -14.40 -15.30
C GLN A 251 14.98 -13.94 -16.22
N GLU A 252 15.28 -13.63 -17.48
CA GLU A 252 14.28 -13.20 -18.46
C GLU A 252 13.33 -14.34 -18.89
N LEU A 253 13.80 -15.58 -19.00
CA LEU A 253 12.96 -16.77 -19.23
C LEU A 253 11.93 -16.92 -18.10
N TYR A 254 12.36 -16.75 -16.84
CA TYR A 254 11.48 -16.79 -15.68
C TYR A 254 10.49 -15.63 -15.68
N GLN A 255 10.92 -14.39 -15.93
CA GLN A 255 10.02 -13.23 -15.95
C GLN A 255 8.92 -13.38 -17.00
N ASN A 256 9.28 -13.83 -18.21
CA ASN A 256 8.30 -14.09 -19.27
C ASN A 256 7.31 -15.19 -18.88
N LEU A 257 7.79 -16.30 -18.29
CA LEU A 257 6.91 -17.36 -17.80
C LEU A 257 5.99 -16.85 -16.69
N LYS A 258 6.52 -16.13 -15.70
CA LYS A 258 5.77 -15.56 -14.57
C LYS A 258 4.61 -14.69 -15.04
N ILE A 259 4.86 -13.79 -15.99
CA ILE A 259 3.84 -12.91 -16.58
C ILE A 259 2.70 -13.75 -17.18
N GLU A 260 3.04 -14.79 -17.95
CA GLU A 260 2.04 -15.66 -18.56
C GLU A 260 1.26 -16.49 -17.54
N ILE A 261 1.88 -16.95 -16.45
CA ILE A 261 1.20 -17.64 -15.36
C ILE A 261 0.19 -16.71 -14.67
N LEU A 262 0.60 -15.48 -14.34
CA LEU A 262 -0.26 -14.51 -13.64
C LEU A 262 -1.45 -14.05 -14.50
N LYS A 263 -1.33 -14.10 -15.83
CA LYS A 263 -2.45 -13.84 -16.76
C LYS A 263 -3.52 -14.94 -16.77
N ILE A 264 -3.22 -16.16 -16.28
CA ILE A 264 -4.17 -17.28 -16.30
C ILE A 264 -5.43 -16.95 -15.47
N ASN A 265 -5.26 -16.32 -14.30
CA ASN A 265 -6.36 -15.94 -13.41
C ASN A 265 -5.89 -14.84 -12.45
N SER A 266 -6.68 -13.77 -12.30
CA SER A 266 -6.32 -12.61 -11.48
C SER A 266 -6.22 -12.88 -9.98
N LYS A 267 -6.72 -14.02 -9.50
CA LYS A 267 -6.63 -14.45 -8.09
C LYS A 267 -5.38 -15.29 -7.79
N ILE A 268 -4.49 -15.48 -8.77
CA ILE A 268 -3.25 -16.24 -8.56
C ILE A 268 -2.29 -15.42 -7.72
N GLU A 269 -1.82 -16.01 -6.63
CA GLU A 269 -0.84 -15.42 -5.72
C GLU A 269 0.51 -16.13 -5.88
N MET A 270 1.56 -15.33 -6.09
CA MET A 270 2.94 -15.81 -6.08
C MET A 270 3.45 -15.83 -4.64
N ASN A 271 4.08 -16.93 -4.25
CA ASN A 271 4.57 -17.14 -2.90
C ASN A 271 5.94 -17.83 -2.94
N PRO A 272 7.05 -17.06 -2.98
CA PRO A 272 8.39 -17.60 -2.84
C PRO A 272 8.57 -18.27 -1.47
N VAL A 273 9.22 -19.43 -1.46
CA VAL A 273 9.64 -20.15 -0.27
C VAL A 273 11.11 -20.54 -0.42
N LYS A 274 11.69 -21.22 0.59
CA LYS A 274 13.12 -21.53 0.63
C LYS A 274 13.72 -22.08 -0.65
N THR A 275 12.97 -22.98 -1.29
CA THR A 275 13.51 -23.82 -2.36
C THR A 275 12.85 -23.59 -3.71
N TYR A 276 11.69 -22.93 -3.75
CA TYR A 276 10.91 -22.73 -4.96
C TYR A 276 10.05 -21.46 -4.90
N ILE A 277 9.53 -21.06 -6.06
CA ILE A 277 8.50 -20.02 -6.18
C ILE A 277 7.16 -20.69 -6.48
N GLY A 278 6.22 -20.60 -5.54
CA GLY A 278 4.90 -21.23 -5.67
C GLY A 278 3.87 -20.29 -6.27
N PHE A 279 2.96 -20.84 -7.07
CA PHE A 279 1.78 -20.14 -7.58
C PHE A 279 0.54 -20.83 -7.02
N LYS A 280 -0.23 -20.06 -6.26
CA LYS A 280 -1.38 -20.53 -5.50
C LYS A 280 -2.66 -19.85 -5.97
N LEU A 281 -3.77 -20.55 -5.80
CA LEU A 281 -5.12 -19.96 -5.90
C LEU A 281 -5.80 -20.20 -4.55
N GLU A 282 -6.12 -19.12 -3.85
CA GLU A 282 -6.61 -19.17 -2.47
C GLU A 282 -5.62 -19.97 -1.57
N ALA A 283 -6.05 -21.07 -0.96
CA ALA A 283 -5.19 -21.91 -0.12
C ALA A 283 -4.41 -23.00 -0.88
N ASN A 284 -4.67 -23.20 -2.17
CA ASN A 284 -4.21 -24.37 -2.92
C ASN A 284 -2.95 -24.06 -3.75
N LEU A 285 -1.89 -24.86 -3.58
CA LEU A 285 -0.70 -24.81 -4.43
C LEU A 285 -0.97 -25.54 -5.75
N LEU A 286 -0.81 -24.84 -6.87
CA LEU A 286 -1.20 -25.35 -8.19
C LEU A 286 0.00 -25.67 -9.06
N SER A 287 1.01 -24.80 -9.00
CA SER A 287 2.31 -25.04 -9.58
C SER A 287 3.41 -24.42 -8.73
N PHE A 288 4.63 -24.91 -8.88
CA PHE A 288 5.80 -24.27 -8.31
C PHE A 288 7.03 -24.45 -9.18
N LEU A 289 7.92 -23.45 -9.12
CA LEU A 289 9.08 -23.33 -9.99
C LEU A 289 10.37 -23.45 -9.17
N HIS A 290 11.28 -24.29 -9.63
CA HIS A 290 12.67 -24.27 -9.18
C HIS A 290 13.55 -23.69 -10.30
N ILE A 291 14.14 -22.52 -10.04
CA ILE A 291 14.99 -21.82 -11.01
C ILE A 291 16.41 -22.43 -10.95
N LYS A 292 16.76 -23.24 -11.95
CA LYS A 292 18.11 -23.83 -12.09
C LYS A 292 18.98 -22.93 -12.96
N SER A 293 20.29 -23.21 -13.01
CA SER A 293 21.26 -22.38 -13.74
C SER A 293 21.07 -22.39 -15.27
N SER A 294 20.46 -23.43 -15.82
CA SER A 294 20.26 -23.60 -17.28
C SER A 294 18.81 -23.83 -17.69
N LYS A 295 17.89 -23.95 -16.73
CA LYS A 295 16.49 -24.32 -16.97
C LYS A 295 15.60 -23.97 -15.79
N ILE A 296 14.29 -24.00 -16.01
CA ILE A 296 13.28 -23.91 -14.96
C ILE A 296 12.61 -25.27 -14.83
N TRP A 297 12.65 -25.86 -13.64
CA TRP A 297 11.83 -27.02 -13.33
C TRP A 297 10.46 -26.56 -12.88
N ILE A 298 9.43 -27.08 -13.56
CA ILE A 298 8.03 -26.71 -13.32
C ILE A 298 7.33 -27.93 -12.76
N TYR A 299 6.71 -27.77 -11.60
CA TYR A 299 5.95 -28.81 -10.92
C TYR A 299 4.48 -28.44 -10.91
N LEU A 300 3.63 -29.42 -11.19
CA LEU A 300 2.18 -29.28 -11.26
C LEU A 300 1.53 -30.19 -10.21
N ALA A 301 0.60 -29.67 -9.44
CA ALA A 301 -0.05 -30.37 -8.32
C ALA A 301 -1.10 -31.43 -8.75
N LYS A 302 -0.81 -32.17 -9.83
CA LYS A 302 -1.59 -33.31 -10.34
C LYS A 302 -0.68 -34.30 -11.04
N LEU A 303 -1.12 -35.56 -11.16
CA LEU A 303 -0.44 -36.58 -11.96
C LEU A 303 -0.61 -36.31 -13.46
N LYS A 304 0.38 -36.72 -14.27
CA LYS A 304 0.48 -36.42 -15.70
C LYS A 304 -0.71 -36.90 -16.52
N GLU A 305 -1.38 -37.97 -16.09
CA GLU A 305 -2.59 -38.53 -16.72
C GLU A 305 -3.78 -37.54 -16.73
N ASN A 306 -3.72 -36.50 -15.89
CA ASN A 306 -4.74 -35.46 -15.81
C ASN A 306 -4.49 -34.28 -16.78
N PHE A 307 -3.52 -34.43 -17.69
CA PHE A 307 -3.12 -33.39 -18.63
C PHE A 307 -3.24 -33.88 -20.08
N GLU A 308 -3.72 -33.00 -20.94
CA GLU A 308 -3.56 -33.10 -22.39
C GLU A 308 -2.13 -32.67 -22.73
N ASP A 309 -1.19 -33.62 -22.71
CA ASP A 309 0.24 -33.42 -22.98
C ASP A 309 0.68 -34.16 -24.26
N PRO A 310 0.37 -33.62 -25.46
CA PRO A 310 0.73 -34.26 -26.74
C PRO A 310 2.24 -34.37 -26.97
N ARG A 311 3.05 -33.53 -26.31
CA ARG A 311 4.52 -33.61 -26.37
C ARG A 311 5.10 -34.65 -25.38
N ASN A 312 4.28 -35.20 -24.49
CA ASN A 312 4.66 -36.22 -23.50
C ASN A 312 5.90 -35.83 -22.68
N ILE A 313 5.94 -34.57 -22.21
CA ILE A 313 7.04 -34.01 -21.43
C ILE A 313 6.83 -34.14 -19.93
N LEU A 314 5.61 -34.41 -19.47
CA LEU A 314 5.29 -34.56 -18.07
C LEU A 314 5.76 -35.92 -17.52
N VAL A 315 6.41 -35.86 -16.37
CA VAL A 315 6.86 -37.03 -15.60
C VAL A 315 6.31 -36.92 -14.19
N ASP A 316 5.67 -37.98 -13.70
CA ASP A 316 5.22 -38.04 -12.31
C ASP A 316 6.41 -38.05 -11.36
N VAL A 317 6.29 -37.28 -10.27
CA VAL A 317 7.26 -37.31 -9.19
C VAL A 317 7.10 -38.63 -8.43
N PRO A 318 8.17 -39.41 -8.20
CA PRO A 318 8.04 -40.71 -7.55
C PRO A 318 7.44 -40.60 -6.14
N GLU A 319 6.58 -41.55 -5.76
CA GLU A 319 5.92 -41.58 -4.44
C GLU A 319 6.91 -41.59 -3.26
N SER A 320 8.13 -42.10 -3.48
CA SER A 320 9.21 -42.11 -2.48
C SER A 320 9.58 -40.72 -1.95
N TYR A 321 9.30 -39.66 -2.72
CA TYR A 321 9.51 -38.28 -2.29
C TYR A 321 8.44 -37.81 -1.30
N ARG A 322 7.29 -38.51 -1.20
CA ARG A 322 6.15 -38.18 -0.34
C ARG A 322 5.54 -36.80 -0.60
N TRP A 323 5.62 -36.31 -1.84
CA TRP A 323 5.09 -34.99 -2.22
C TRP A 323 3.62 -35.01 -2.66
N GLY A 324 2.98 -36.19 -2.66
CA GLY A 324 1.61 -36.35 -3.13
C GLY A 324 1.51 -36.46 -4.66
N LYS A 325 0.33 -36.12 -5.21
CA LYS A 325 0.03 -36.23 -6.64
C LYS A 325 0.68 -35.07 -7.40
N ILE A 326 1.92 -35.22 -7.83
CA ILE A 326 2.68 -34.18 -8.53
C ILE A 326 3.31 -34.75 -9.79
N SER A 327 3.24 -33.98 -10.88
CA SER A 327 4.02 -34.18 -12.09
C SER A 327 4.94 -32.98 -12.34
N ARG A 328 5.95 -33.16 -13.17
CA ARG A 328 6.93 -32.11 -13.49
C ARG A 328 7.41 -32.18 -14.93
N PHE A 329 7.92 -31.06 -15.41
CA PHE A 329 8.62 -30.94 -16.69
C PHE A 329 9.67 -29.82 -16.61
N GLU A 330 10.47 -29.68 -17.66
CA GLU A 330 11.57 -28.72 -17.74
C GLU A 330 11.28 -27.67 -18.83
N LEU A 331 11.64 -26.42 -18.56
CA LEU A 331 11.58 -25.32 -19.53
C LEU A 331 12.98 -24.73 -19.73
N GLU A 332 13.47 -24.76 -20.96
CA GLU A 332 14.79 -24.26 -21.34
C GLU A 332 14.72 -23.09 -22.33
N ASN A 333 13.67 -23.04 -23.14
CA ASN A 333 13.53 -22.10 -24.26
C ASN A 333 12.27 -21.23 -24.13
N ARG A 334 12.36 -19.97 -24.56
CA ARG A 334 11.21 -19.05 -24.54
C ARG A 334 10.08 -19.47 -25.46
N GLU A 335 10.40 -20.12 -26.57
CA GLU A 335 9.42 -20.61 -27.54
C GLU A 335 8.47 -21.66 -26.95
N ASP A 336 8.89 -22.32 -25.87
CA ASP A 336 8.10 -23.33 -25.17
C ASP A 336 7.22 -22.74 -24.06
N ILE A 337 7.33 -21.45 -23.74
CA ILE A 337 6.49 -20.78 -22.73
C ILE A 337 4.99 -20.98 -23.02
N PRO A 338 4.47 -20.78 -24.25
CA PRO A 338 3.04 -20.99 -24.50
C PRO A 338 2.57 -22.41 -24.17
N TYR A 339 3.39 -23.42 -24.45
CA TYR A 339 3.09 -24.81 -24.13
C TYR A 339 3.15 -25.08 -22.63
N ALA A 340 4.19 -24.59 -21.97
CA ALA A 340 4.34 -24.67 -20.52
C ALA A 340 3.14 -24.01 -19.80
N THR A 341 2.74 -22.83 -20.24
CA THR A 341 1.59 -22.08 -19.70
C THR A 341 0.29 -22.83 -19.91
N ASP A 342 0.12 -23.57 -21.02
CA ASP A 342 -1.09 -24.39 -21.21
C ASP A 342 -1.15 -25.57 -20.23
N LEU A 343 -0.06 -26.31 -20.05
CA LEU A 343 0.01 -27.37 -19.02
C LEU A 343 -0.24 -26.81 -17.62
N ILE A 344 0.40 -25.68 -17.30
CA ILE A 344 0.19 -24.96 -16.04
C ILE A 344 -1.30 -24.63 -15.89
N ARG A 345 -1.94 -24.02 -16.90
CA ARG A 345 -3.38 -23.69 -16.93
C ARG A 345 -4.27 -24.91 -16.71
N GLN A 346 -3.94 -26.06 -17.27
CA GLN A 346 -4.68 -27.32 -17.03
C GLN A 346 -4.57 -27.77 -15.55
N SER A 347 -3.48 -27.44 -14.86
CA SER A 347 -3.36 -27.64 -13.40
C SER A 347 -4.39 -26.80 -12.63
N PHE A 348 -4.78 -25.62 -13.13
CA PHE A 348 -5.83 -24.77 -12.55
C PHE A 348 -7.26 -25.28 -12.86
N LYS A 349 -7.50 -25.87 -14.03
CA LYS A 349 -8.82 -26.40 -14.41
C LYS A 349 -9.24 -27.51 -13.43
N ASN A 350 -10.49 -27.51 -12.95
CA ASN A 350 -11.11 -28.51 -12.05
C ASN A 350 -11.02 -28.30 -10.52
N PHE A 351 -10.44 -27.23 -9.97
CA PHE A 351 -10.60 -26.95 -8.52
C PHE A 351 -12.06 -26.64 -8.10
N LYS A 352 -12.94 -26.34 -9.08
CA LYS A 352 -14.38 -26.16 -8.87
C LYS A 352 -15.18 -27.48 -8.76
N LYS A 353 -14.60 -28.65 -9.07
CA LYS A 353 -15.35 -29.91 -9.20
C LYS A 353 -15.20 -30.89 -8.02
N GLU A 354 -14.47 -30.52 -6.96
CA GLU A 354 -14.28 -31.38 -5.77
C GLU A 354 -15.00 -30.85 -4.50
N LEU A 355 -15.96 -29.92 -4.66
CA LEU A 355 -16.76 -29.40 -3.54
C LEU A 355 -18.29 -29.44 -3.82
N ASP A 356 -18.73 -30.30 -4.74
CA ASP A 356 -20.15 -30.67 -4.87
C ASP A 356 -20.43 -32.02 -4.20
#